data_AF-A0A7L2BYE4-F1
#
_entry.id   AF-A0A7L2BYE4-F1
#
_cell.length_a   1.000
_cell.length_b   1.000
_cell.length_c   1.000
_cell.angle_alpha   90.00
_cell.angle_beta   90.00
_cell.angle_gamma   90.00
#
_symmetry.space_group_name_H-M   'P 1'
#
loop_
_entity.id
_entity.type
_entity.pdbx_description
1 polymer ?
#
loop_
_entity_poly.entity_id
_entity_poly.type
_entity_poly.pdbx_seq_one_letter_code
_entity_poly.pdbx_strand_id
1 'polypeptide(L)'
;MAQDTIVPKLNFEYWLDKAIEWGQATTLESQKDVCLHLPHLQEFLHQLYETVKHLGATVAIQQFPLIGQLLGRLCWNPFVIGYDESQKTLMWCLCCLYSSEPQNAVELKANSWIRSLLCHLLCSSKWESNEAETSTFLSALGYTSADYYCHLVKNMVISLVTELKENQFNGLHIQESTSASRVNAVSIFCVPLVTLPDLTPLLETLLLYHGGSSKEILSSEFLEAVNEAFLKKKISLPESAVCSLWLRHLPSLEKATLHLLDQLFSIQLNSLEEVACVIKDSLLPQAASHPAIFRIINEIFKNALMETDGTPEVMTIIQVFTQLFLQAHQHEYKQHKFPLKAYFPYHHQPLVRGLIKRPFELPTTYWSQHLKHISDMIKALVEDTNVSSVTGLFEIWYLVACFGEWLDVAAEQLLKGAVEPDAVLWLLAFYYCPKNENQQRTQTMVEAEAVYSHLRMLSSCADLSLKDLEAAVHRETGTEQCCNQHLTAHLLTNFLLFSPGGHQLAQECIHHITEVTDTSKEVYNLLIRTAYRFNHSGDENQRTMKLLNELLQKLKLKV
;
A
#
# COMPACT_ATOMS: atom_id res chain seq x y z
N MET A 1 -40.14 14.41 33.64
CA MET A 1 -40.56 14.50 32.23
C MET A 1 -39.99 13.26 31.56
N ALA A 2 -40.87 12.31 31.21
CA ALA A 2 -40.48 11.12 30.47
C ALA A 2 -40.13 11.57 29.04
N GLN A 3 -38.88 11.40 28.64
CA GLN A 3 -38.53 11.46 27.22
C GLN A 3 -38.95 10.11 26.63
N ASP A 4 -40.07 10.14 25.90
CA ASP A 4 -40.46 9.09 24.98
C ASP A 4 -39.31 8.86 24.01
N THR A 5 -38.55 7.80 24.25
CA THR A 5 -37.59 7.27 23.27
C THR A 5 -38.43 6.78 22.10
N ILE A 6 -38.53 7.59 21.05
CA ILE A 6 -39.19 7.25 19.79
C ILE A 6 -38.45 6.02 19.24
N VAL A 7 -39.02 4.84 19.46
CA VAL A 7 -38.50 3.58 18.94
C VAL A 7 -38.51 3.68 17.41
N PRO A 8 -37.39 3.40 16.72
CA PRO A 8 -37.36 3.42 15.26
C PRO A 8 -38.48 2.56 14.69
N LYS A 9 -39.21 3.07 13.70
CA LYS A 9 -40.25 2.29 13.01
C LYS A 9 -39.56 1.24 12.15
N LEU A 10 -39.25 0.10 12.76
CA LEU A 10 -38.62 -1.05 12.12
C LEU A 10 -39.58 -1.63 11.08
N ASN A 11 -39.12 -1.76 9.83
CA ASN A 11 -39.87 -2.37 8.72
C ASN A 11 -39.91 -3.89 8.85
N PHE A 12 -40.48 -4.38 9.95
CA PHE A 12 -40.44 -5.79 10.34
C PHE A 12 -41.15 -6.70 9.33
N GLU A 13 -42.30 -6.26 8.80
CA GLU A 13 -43.10 -7.00 7.81
C GLU A 13 -42.33 -7.23 6.51
N TYR A 14 -41.66 -6.20 6.00
CA TYR A 14 -40.83 -6.28 4.79
C TYR A 14 -39.72 -7.35 4.91
N TRP A 15 -39.00 -7.35 6.03
CA TRP A 15 -37.90 -8.31 6.24
C TRP A 15 -38.39 -9.72 6.50
N LEU A 16 -39.57 -9.89 7.11
CA LEU A 16 -40.18 -11.20 7.28
C LEU A 16 -40.63 -11.78 5.94
N ASP A 17 -41.25 -10.98 5.08
CA ASP A 17 -41.64 -11.40 3.73
C ASP A 17 -40.40 -11.78 2.91
N LYS A 18 -39.33 -10.97 2.97
CA LYS A 18 -38.05 -11.32 2.35
C LYS A 18 -37.45 -12.60 2.89
N ALA A 19 -37.41 -12.80 4.22
CA ALA A 19 -36.90 -14.04 4.81
C ALA A 19 -37.75 -15.28 4.45
N ILE A 20 -39.05 -15.10 4.18
CA ILE A 20 -39.93 -16.16 3.65
C ILE A 20 -39.60 -16.47 2.19
N GLU A 21 -39.50 -15.44 1.34
CA GLU A 21 -39.14 -15.57 -0.08
C GLU A 21 -37.78 -16.24 -0.26
N TRP A 22 -36.80 -15.88 0.57
CA TRP A 22 -35.46 -16.43 0.50
C TRP A 22 -35.39 -17.89 0.94
N GLY A 23 -36.14 -18.28 1.97
CA GLY A 23 -36.08 -19.64 2.52
C GLY A 23 -34.63 -20.06 2.86
N GLN A 24 -34.20 -21.23 2.34
CA GLN A 24 -32.80 -21.70 2.44
C GLN A 24 -31.91 -21.21 1.28
N ALA A 25 -32.41 -20.30 0.43
CA ALA A 25 -31.74 -19.75 -0.74
C ALA A 25 -31.20 -20.83 -1.70
N THR A 26 -32.05 -21.80 -2.06
CA THR A 26 -31.68 -22.95 -2.89
C THR A 26 -31.69 -22.64 -4.39
N THR A 27 -32.19 -21.48 -4.82
CA THR A 27 -32.24 -21.05 -6.23
C THR A 27 -31.34 -19.84 -6.48
N LEU A 28 -30.78 -19.72 -7.68
CA LEU A 28 -29.87 -18.62 -8.02
C LEU A 28 -30.55 -17.23 -7.89
N GLU A 29 -31.85 -17.12 -8.20
CA GLU A 29 -32.59 -15.87 -8.04
C GLU A 29 -32.69 -15.46 -6.56
N SER A 30 -33.00 -16.41 -5.67
CA SER A 30 -33.09 -16.15 -4.23
C SER A 30 -31.74 -15.76 -3.62
N GLN A 31 -30.65 -16.36 -4.09
CA GLN A 31 -29.29 -16.04 -3.62
C GLN A 31 -28.89 -14.61 -4.01
N LYS A 32 -29.16 -14.20 -5.26
CA LYS A 32 -28.89 -12.84 -5.75
C LYS A 32 -29.68 -11.80 -4.96
N ASP A 33 -30.95 -12.09 -4.68
CA ASP A 33 -31.81 -11.19 -3.91
C ASP A 33 -31.33 -11.04 -2.45
N VAL A 34 -30.91 -12.13 -1.80
CA VAL A 34 -30.27 -12.07 -0.46
C VAL A 34 -29.05 -11.16 -0.49
N CYS A 35 -28.14 -11.35 -1.45
CA CYS A 35 -26.91 -10.55 -1.55
C CYS A 35 -27.20 -9.05 -1.80
N LEU A 36 -28.17 -8.73 -2.65
CA LEU A 36 -28.58 -7.35 -2.94
C LEU A 36 -29.06 -6.63 -1.66
N HIS A 37 -29.82 -7.35 -0.83
CA HIS A 37 -30.46 -6.77 0.35
C HIS A 37 -29.62 -6.91 1.64
N LEU A 38 -28.50 -7.63 1.60
CA LEU A 38 -27.69 -7.93 2.78
C LEU A 38 -27.18 -6.69 3.55
N PRO A 39 -26.69 -5.61 2.90
CA PRO A 39 -26.26 -4.40 3.63
C PRO A 39 -27.42 -3.72 4.38
N HIS A 40 -28.58 -3.60 3.74
CA HIS A 40 -29.78 -3.04 4.36
C HIS A 40 -30.33 -3.94 5.47
N LEU A 41 -30.19 -5.27 5.31
CA LEU A 41 -30.54 -6.23 6.35
C LEU A 41 -29.63 -6.06 7.57
N GLN A 42 -28.35 -5.78 7.39
CA GLN A 42 -27.43 -5.54 8.52
C GLN A 42 -27.80 -4.29 9.30
N GLU A 43 -28.12 -3.18 8.62
CA GLU A 43 -28.58 -1.97 9.29
C GLU A 43 -29.84 -2.25 10.11
N PHE A 44 -30.80 -2.98 9.53
CA PHE A 44 -31.99 -3.42 10.24
C PHE A 44 -31.67 -4.31 11.44
N LEU A 45 -30.80 -5.32 11.29
CA LEU A 45 -30.43 -6.23 12.37
C LEU A 45 -29.73 -5.50 13.52
N HIS A 46 -28.91 -4.50 13.22
CA HIS A 46 -28.26 -3.66 14.23
C HIS A 46 -29.28 -2.78 14.97
N GLN A 47 -30.22 -2.16 14.25
CA GLN A 47 -31.30 -1.39 14.86
C GLN A 47 -32.20 -2.28 15.72
N LEU A 48 -32.49 -3.49 15.25
CA LEU A 48 -33.25 -4.50 15.99
C LEU A 48 -32.51 -4.90 17.27
N TYR A 49 -31.21 -5.19 17.20
CA TYR A 49 -30.39 -5.52 18.35
C TYR A 49 -30.42 -4.42 19.41
N GLU A 50 -30.11 -3.16 19.04
CA GLU A 50 -30.11 -2.05 20.01
C GLU A 50 -31.51 -1.84 20.62
N THR A 51 -32.57 -2.00 19.83
CA THR A 51 -33.95 -1.91 20.32
C THR A 51 -34.25 -3.01 21.35
N VAL A 52 -33.94 -4.27 21.05
CA VAL A 52 -34.21 -5.43 21.93
C VAL A 52 -33.37 -5.39 23.20
N LYS A 53 -32.10 -4.96 23.09
CA LYS A 53 -31.17 -4.78 24.22
C LYS A 53 -31.69 -3.79 25.26
N HIS A 54 -32.37 -2.72 24.84
CA HIS A 54 -32.92 -1.71 25.75
C HIS A 54 -34.29 -2.08 26.35
N LEU A 55 -35.12 -2.82 25.61
CA LEU A 55 -36.49 -3.18 26.04
C LEU A 55 -36.55 -4.40 26.97
N GLY A 56 -35.58 -5.32 26.86
CA GLY A 56 -35.62 -6.62 27.53
C GLY A 56 -36.55 -7.62 26.84
N ALA A 57 -36.28 -8.92 27.02
CA ALA A 57 -36.88 -10.02 26.25
C ALA A 57 -38.43 -10.02 26.25
N THR A 58 -39.07 -9.87 27.41
CA THR A 58 -40.55 -9.95 27.54
C THR A 58 -41.25 -8.80 26.82
N VAL A 59 -40.72 -7.59 26.90
CA VAL A 59 -41.30 -6.40 26.26
C VAL A 59 -41.03 -6.43 24.76
N ALA A 60 -39.83 -6.86 24.34
CA ALA A 60 -39.49 -7.01 22.94
C ALA A 60 -40.40 -8.02 22.21
N ILE A 61 -40.76 -9.14 22.84
CA ILE A 61 -41.67 -10.14 22.25
C ILE A 61 -43.11 -9.60 22.14
N GLN A 62 -43.57 -8.78 23.08
CA GLN A 62 -44.89 -8.14 23.00
C GLN A 62 -44.94 -7.08 21.89
N GLN A 63 -43.86 -6.32 21.70
CA GLN A 63 -43.76 -5.29 20.68
C GLN A 63 -43.52 -5.87 19.28
N PHE A 64 -42.81 -6.99 19.18
CA PHE A 64 -42.51 -7.69 17.92
C PHE A 64 -42.88 -9.18 18.03
N PRO A 65 -44.18 -9.54 17.91
CA PRO A 65 -44.65 -10.92 18.12
C PRO A 65 -44.01 -11.95 17.19
N LEU A 66 -43.52 -11.51 16.03
CA LEU A 66 -42.92 -12.36 14.99
C LEU A 66 -41.38 -12.35 15.01
N ILE A 67 -40.75 -11.72 16.03
CA ILE A 67 -39.29 -11.63 16.15
C ILE A 67 -38.61 -13.00 16.10
N GLY A 68 -39.17 -14.00 16.79
CA GLY A 68 -38.65 -15.37 16.76
C GLY A 68 -38.73 -16.01 15.38
N GLN A 69 -39.79 -15.74 14.62
CA GLN A 69 -39.95 -16.30 13.28
C GLN A 69 -38.96 -15.70 12.29
N LEU A 70 -38.76 -14.38 12.33
CA LEU A 70 -37.79 -13.69 11.49
C LEU A 70 -36.37 -14.15 11.80
N LEU A 71 -35.94 -14.05 13.07
CA LEU A 71 -34.59 -14.45 13.49
C LEU A 71 -34.35 -15.92 13.19
N GLY A 72 -35.31 -16.79 13.46
CA GLY A 72 -35.23 -18.21 13.12
C GLY A 72 -34.95 -18.42 11.63
N ARG A 73 -35.76 -17.82 10.75
CA ARG A 73 -35.58 -17.98 9.28
C ARG A 73 -34.23 -17.46 8.80
N LEU A 74 -33.79 -16.31 9.30
CA LEU A 74 -32.48 -15.74 8.95
C LEU A 74 -31.33 -16.62 9.43
N CYS A 75 -31.44 -17.20 10.64
CA CYS A 75 -30.44 -18.13 11.17
C CYS A 75 -30.33 -19.43 10.38
N TRP A 76 -31.36 -19.81 9.61
CA TRP A 76 -31.36 -21.00 8.74
C TRP A 76 -31.06 -20.67 7.27
N ASN A 77 -30.80 -19.41 6.94
CA ASN A 77 -30.42 -19.01 5.58
C ASN A 77 -28.89 -18.96 5.44
N PRO A 78 -28.28 -19.82 4.60
CA PRO A 78 -26.83 -19.96 4.52
C PRO A 78 -26.09 -18.71 4.05
N PHE A 79 -26.73 -17.85 3.25
CA PHE A 79 -26.14 -16.62 2.73
C PHE A 79 -26.20 -15.47 3.75
N VAL A 80 -27.20 -15.49 4.64
CA VAL A 80 -27.30 -14.52 5.73
C VAL A 80 -26.31 -14.86 6.84
N ILE A 81 -26.20 -16.13 7.24
CA ILE A 81 -25.25 -16.57 8.28
C ILE A 81 -23.81 -16.66 7.79
N GLY A 82 -23.59 -16.79 6.47
CA GLY A 82 -22.25 -16.80 5.88
C GLY A 82 -21.53 -15.45 5.98
N TYR A 83 -22.26 -14.38 6.32
CA TYR A 83 -21.70 -13.06 6.57
C TYR A 83 -21.49 -12.83 8.06
N ASP A 84 -20.22 -12.70 8.47
CA ASP A 84 -19.78 -12.69 9.87
C ASP A 84 -20.51 -11.64 10.74
N GLU A 85 -20.71 -10.41 10.24
CA GLU A 85 -21.42 -9.38 11.02
C GLU A 85 -22.92 -9.66 11.14
N SER A 86 -23.55 -10.26 10.12
CA SER A 86 -24.96 -10.67 10.20
C SER A 86 -25.12 -11.82 11.18
N GLN A 87 -24.20 -12.79 11.14
CA GLN A 87 -24.16 -13.91 12.08
C GLN A 87 -23.95 -13.42 13.53
N LYS A 88 -22.99 -12.52 13.76
CA LYS A 88 -22.73 -11.91 15.07
C LYS A 88 -23.95 -11.13 15.58
N THR A 89 -24.55 -10.29 14.74
CA THR A 89 -25.71 -9.49 15.16
C THR A 89 -26.95 -10.36 15.39
N LEU A 90 -27.15 -11.43 14.61
CA LEU A 90 -28.17 -12.44 14.89
C LEU A 90 -27.93 -13.14 16.23
N MET A 91 -26.68 -13.52 16.53
CA MET A 91 -26.31 -14.09 17.82
C MET A 91 -26.60 -13.10 18.96
N TRP A 92 -26.24 -11.83 18.81
CA TRP A 92 -26.52 -10.81 19.82
C TRP A 92 -28.02 -10.59 20.03
N CYS A 93 -28.81 -10.51 18.95
CA CYS A 93 -30.27 -10.46 19.03
C CYS A 93 -30.85 -11.66 19.80
N LEU A 94 -30.38 -12.88 19.49
CA LEU A 94 -30.81 -14.10 20.17
C LEU A 94 -30.42 -14.10 21.66
N CYS A 95 -29.21 -13.63 21.98
CA CYS A 95 -28.76 -13.48 23.36
C CYS A 95 -29.60 -12.46 24.15
N CYS A 96 -30.03 -11.36 23.54
CA CYS A 96 -30.91 -10.38 24.21
C CYS A 96 -32.34 -10.92 24.46
N LEU A 97 -32.78 -11.91 23.70
CA LEU A 97 -34.07 -12.58 23.90
C LEU A 97 -34.00 -13.73 24.92
N TYR A 98 -32.79 -14.11 25.33
CA TYR A 98 -32.58 -15.17 26.31
C TYR A 98 -32.89 -14.65 27.73
N SER A 99 -33.73 -15.38 28.46
CA SER A 99 -34.11 -15.03 29.83
C SER A 99 -33.26 -15.79 30.86
N SER A 100 -32.55 -15.10 31.75
CA SER A 100 -31.73 -15.73 32.80
C SER A 100 -32.55 -16.46 33.87
N GLU A 101 -33.78 -16.00 34.12
CA GLU A 101 -34.71 -16.54 35.12
C GLU A 101 -36.10 -16.77 34.52
N PRO A 102 -36.30 -17.84 33.73
CA PRO A 102 -37.56 -18.09 33.04
C PRO A 102 -38.68 -18.40 34.04
N GLN A 103 -39.77 -17.64 33.99
CA GLN A 103 -40.87 -17.71 34.97
C GLN A 103 -42.01 -18.62 34.53
N ASN A 104 -42.05 -19.01 33.26
CA ASN A 104 -43.12 -19.84 32.70
C ASN A 104 -42.59 -20.86 31.66
N ALA A 105 -43.43 -21.85 31.35
CA ALA A 105 -43.08 -22.93 30.42
C ALA A 105 -42.80 -22.44 28.99
N VAL A 106 -43.35 -21.28 28.60
CA VAL A 106 -43.14 -20.67 27.29
C VAL A 106 -41.74 -20.08 27.19
N GLU A 107 -41.27 -19.37 28.22
CA GLU A 107 -39.91 -18.83 28.32
C GLU A 107 -38.86 -19.93 28.41
N LEU A 108 -39.14 -21.04 29.11
CA LEU A 108 -38.27 -22.22 29.11
C LEU A 108 -38.12 -22.81 27.69
N LYS A 109 -39.22 -22.93 26.95
CA LYS A 109 -39.21 -23.43 25.58
C LYS A 109 -38.52 -22.45 24.62
N ALA A 110 -38.74 -21.14 24.80
CA ALA A 110 -38.07 -20.10 24.03
C ALA A 110 -36.55 -20.11 24.28
N ASN A 111 -36.10 -20.20 25.53
CA ASN A 111 -34.69 -20.35 25.86
C ASN A 111 -34.08 -21.62 25.27
N SER A 112 -34.80 -22.74 25.27
CA SER A 112 -34.35 -23.98 24.63
C SER A 112 -34.18 -23.82 23.12
N TRP A 113 -35.12 -23.11 22.47
CA TRP A 113 -35.08 -22.81 21.04
C TRP A 113 -33.96 -21.81 20.69
N ILE A 114 -33.79 -20.75 21.48
CA ILE A 114 -32.68 -19.78 21.35
C ILE A 114 -31.34 -20.49 21.49
N ARG A 115 -31.19 -21.36 22.51
CA ARG A 115 -29.98 -22.19 22.67
C ARG A 115 -29.74 -23.05 21.44
N SER A 116 -30.77 -23.68 20.87
CA SER A 116 -30.64 -24.46 19.63
C SER A 116 -30.19 -23.61 18.44
N LEU A 117 -30.68 -22.38 18.30
CA LEU A 117 -30.25 -21.47 17.23
C LEU A 117 -28.85 -20.91 17.46
N LEU A 118 -28.50 -20.54 18.69
CA LEU A 118 -27.15 -20.12 19.03
C LEU A 118 -26.16 -21.27 18.81
N CYS A 119 -26.53 -22.49 19.18
CA CYS A 119 -25.75 -23.68 18.83
C CYS A 119 -25.65 -23.86 17.31
N HIS A 120 -26.71 -23.65 16.54
CA HIS A 120 -26.64 -23.70 15.07
C HIS A 120 -25.74 -22.60 14.46
N LEU A 121 -25.75 -21.39 15.02
CA LEU A 121 -24.88 -20.29 14.58
C LEU A 121 -23.42 -20.49 15.01
N LEU A 122 -23.19 -21.15 16.15
CA LEU A 122 -21.86 -21.49 16.67
C LEU A 122 -21.31 -22.80 16.08
N CYS A 123 -22.17 -23.72 15.66
CA CYS A 123 -21.89 -25.07 15.14
C CYS A 123 -22.53 -25.22 13.75
N SER A 124 -21.77 -25.08 12.67
CA SER A 124 -22.30 -25.05 11.30
C SER A 124 -22.70 -26.43 10.70
N SER A 125 -23.19 -27.41 11.48
CA SER A 125 -23.67 -28.71 10.95
C SER A 125 -24.68 -29.36 11.88
N LYS A 126 -25.92 -29.35 11.44
CA LYS A 126 -26.94 -30.35 11.74
C LYS A 126 -26.46 -31.57 12.54
N TRP A 127 -27.01 -31.69 13.75
CA TRP A 127 -27.64 -32.91 14.23
C TRP A 127 -28.57 -32.50 15.41
N GLU A 128 -29.84 -32.90 15.57
CA GLU A 128 -30.47 -34.22 15.40
C GLU A 128 -32.01 -34.09 15.46
N SER A 129 -32.71 -34.65 14.48
CA SER A 129 -34.01 -35.29 14.72
C SER A 129 -33.93 -36.71 14.19
N ASN A 130 -33.13 -37.53 14.87
CA ASN A 130 -33.19 -39.00 14.99
C ASN A 130 -31.82 -39.56 15.45
N GLU A 131 -31.71 -39.84 16.76
CA GLU A 131 -30.52 -40.36 17.47
C GLU A 131 -30.10 -41.80 17.14
N ALA A 132 -30.91 -42.56 16.38
CA ALA A 132 -30.71 -44.00 16.28
C ALA A 132 -29.77 -44.45 15.15
N GLU A 133 -29.68 -43.73 14.03
CA GLU A 133 -28.97 -44.25 12.84
C GLU A 133 -27.53 -43.72 12.71
N THR A 134 -27.23 -42.55 13.24
CA THR A 134 -25.88 -41.92 13.17
C THR A 134 -24.89 -42.46 14.17
N SER A 135 -25.36 -42.92 15.32
CA SER A 135 -24.50 -43.45 16.39
C SER A 135 -23.73 -44.70 15.93
N THR A 136 -24.27 -45.44 14.95
CA THR A 136 -23.65 -46.65 14.38
C THR A 136 -22.51 -46.34 13.42
N PHE A 137 -22.57 -45.24 12.66
CA PHE A 137 -21.52 -44.83 11.72
C PHE A 137 -20.37 -44.08 12.44
N LEU A 138 -20.72 -43.25 13.44
CA LEU A 138 -19.75 -42.49 14.24
C LEU A 138 -18.94 -43.40 15.19
N SER A 139 -19.54 -44.47 15.71
CA SER A 139 -18.82 -45.49 16.50
C SER A 139 -17.92 -46.39 15.66
N ALA A 140 -18.21 -46.57 14.37
CA ALA A 140 -17.36 -47.33 13.45
C ALA A 140 -16.07 -46.59 13.04
N LEU A 141 -16.04 -45.25 13.18
CA LEU A 141 -14.90 -44.41 12.82
C LEU A 141 -14.11 -43.86 14.02
N GLY A 142 -14.60 -44.04 15.25
CA GLY A 142 -13.80 -43.84 16.48
C GLY A 142 -13.61 -42.39 16.98
N TYR A 143 -14.48 -41.44 16.62
CA TYR A 143 -14.33 -40.02 17.01
C TYR A 143 -15.48 -39.48 17.87
N THR A 144 -15.20 -38.47 18.73
CA THR A 144 -16.16 -37.78 19.62
C THR A 144 -16.51 -36.37 19.13
N SER A 145 -17.73 -35.90 19.43
CA SER A 145 -18.50 -34.91 18.64
C SER A 145 -18.15 -33.41 18.79
N ALA A 146 -17.06 -33.01 19.45
CA ALA A 146 -16.73 -31.59 19.65
C ALA A 146 -15.75 -31.00 18.61
N ASP A 147 -15.04 -31.84 17.85
CA ASP A 147 -13.97 -31.44 16.93
C ASP A 147 -14.40 -31.36 15.45
N TYR A 148 -15.68 -31.59 15.16
CA TYR A 148 -16.15 -31.91 13.80
C TYR A 148 -16.03 -30.76 12.79
N TYR A 149 -16.25 -29.50 13.18
CA TYR A 149 -16.33 -28.36 12.24
C TYR A 149 -15.02 -27.84 11.73
N CYS A 150 -14.10 -27.56 12.64
CA CYS A 150 -12.78 -27.09 12.27
C CYS A 150 -12.07 -28.17 11.44
N HIS A 151 -12.27 -29.46 11.78
CA HIS A 151 -11.76 -30.56 10.95
C HIS A 151 -12.51 -30.69 9.62
N LEU A 152 -13.82 -30.47 9.55
CA LEU A 152 -14.57 -30.53 8.29
C LEU A 152 -14.23 -29.38 7.35
N VAL A 153 -14.14 -28.13 7.84
CA VAL A 153 -13.72 -26.97 7.05
C VAL A 153 -12.28 -27.16 6.58
N LYS A 154 -11.38 -27.62 7.44
CA LYS A 154 -10.01 -27.97 7.05
C LYS A 154 -9.99 -29.08 6.01
N ASN A 155 -10.77 -30.14 6.18
CA ASN A 155 -10.84 -31.25 5.20
C ASN A 155 -11.46 -30.80 3.87
N MET A 156 -12.46 -29.91 3.89
CA MET A 156 -13.05 -29.32 2.69
C MET A 156 -12.06 -28.41 1.97
N VAL A 157 -11.37 -27.53 2.71
CA VAL A 157 -10.30 -26.67 2.17
C VAL A 157 -9.19 -27.53 1.59
N ILE A 158 -8.73 -28.55 2.31
CA ILE A 158 -7.71 -29.50 1.81
C ILE A 158 -8.22 -30.18 0.54
N SER A 159 -9.45 -30.69 0.52
CA SER A 159 -10.04 -31.36 -0.65
C SER A 159 -10.15 -30.44 -1.86
N LEU A 160 -10.55 -29.18 -1.67
CA LEU A 160 -10.64 -28.19 -2.75
C LEU A 160 -9.24 -27.77 -3.23
N VAL A 161 -8.28 -27.61 -2.31
CA VAL A 161 -6.89 -27.31 -2.63
C VAL A 161 -6.25 -28.46 -3.40
N THR A 162 -6.48 -29.73 -3.00
CA THR A 162 -5.99 -30.89 -3.73
C THR A 162 -6.62 -30.98 -5.11
N GLU A 163 -7.94 -30.78 -5.22
CA GLU A 163 -8.64 -30.75 -6.51
C GLU A 163 -8.06 -29.69 -7.45
N LEU A 164 -7.80 -28.48 -6.94
CA LEU A 164 -7.23 -27.39 -7.73
C LEU A 164 -5.75 -27.61 -8.10
N LYS A 165 -4.96 -28.25 -7.21
CA LYS A 165 -3.52 -28.51 -7.42
C LYS A 165 -3.23 -29.72 -8.32
N GLU A 166 -3.98 -30.82 -8.20
CA GLU A 166 -3.82 -32.01 -9.05
C GLU A 166 -4.00 -31.68 -10.54
N ASN A 167 -4.79 -30.64 -10.84
CA ASN A 167 -5.00 -30.13 -12.18
C ASN A 167 -3.89 -29.19 -12.69
N GLN A 168 -3.00 -28.67 -11.84
CA GLN A 168 -1.86 -27.84 -12.24
C GLN A 168 -0.65 -28.68 -12.73
N PHE A 169 -0.49 -29.91 -12.20
CA PHE A 169 0.68 -30.76 -12.49
C PHE A 169 0.46 -31.77 -13.64
N ASN A 170 -0.79 -32.01 -14.05
CA ASN A 170 -1.13 -33.01 -15.07
C ASN A 170 -1.33 -32.40 -16.47
N GLY A 171 -0.30 -31.77 -17.03
CA GLY A 171 -0.33 -31.21 -18.39
C GLY A 171 -0.46 -32.23 -19.54
N LEU A 172 -0.64 -33.53 -19.26
CA LEU A 172 -0.58 -34.61 -20.26
C LEU A 172 -1.69 -35.67 -20.17
N HIS A 173 -2.70 -35.53 -19.30
CA HIS A 173 -3.83 -36.46 -19.26
C HIS A 173 -5.17 -35.76 -19.47
N ILE A 174 -5.91 -36.22 -20.47
CA ILE A 174 -7.29 -35.82 -20.80
C ILE A 174 -8.24 -36.42 -19.74
N GLN A 175 -8.14 -35.95 -18.51
CA GLN A 175 -9.10 -36.21 -17.45
C GLN A 175 -9.70 -34.85 -17.06
N GLU A 176 -11.03 -34.78 -17.01
CA GLU A 176 -11.84 -33.56 -16.96
C GLU A 176 -11.26 -32.50 -16.01
N SER A 177 -10.59 -31.49 -16.58
CA SER A 177 -10.14 -30.30 -15.86
C SER A 177 -11.32 -29.68 -15.12
N THR A 178 -11.14 -29.28 -13.84
CA THR A 178 -12.15 -28.49 -13.11
C THR A 178 -12.59 -27.33 -14.00
N SER A 179 -13.89 -27.29 -14.36
CA SER A 179 -14.39 -26.32 -15.33
C SER A 179 -14.15 -24.90 -14.82
N ALA A 180 -13.83 -23.98 -15.73
CA ALA A 180 -13.66 -22.56 -15.38
C ALA A 180 -14.88 -22.00 -14.62
N SER A 181 -16.08 -22.51 -14.92
CA SER A 181 -17.32 -22.19 -14.19
C SER A 181 -17.30 -22.65 -12.73
N ARG A 182 -16.72 -23.81 -12.41
CA ARG A 182 -16.61 -24.33 -11.05
C ARG A 182 -15.58 -23.54 -10.24
N VAL A 183 -14.45 -23.20 -10.84
CA VAL A 183 -13.44 -22.33 -10.19
C VAL A 183 -13.99 -20.93 -9.93
N ASN A 184 -14.72 -20.36 -10.90
CA ASN A 184 -15.41 -19.09 -10.72
C ASN A 184 -16.43 -19.16 -9.57
N ALA A 185 -17.26 -20.22 -9.52
CA ALA A 185 -18.22 -20.40 -8.43
C ALA A 185 -17.52 -20.50 -7.07
N VAL A 186 -16.43 -21.28 -6.95
CA VAL A 186 -15.63 -21.36 -5.71
C VAL A 186 -15.08 -20.00 -5.31
N SER A 187 -14.62 -19.17 -6.26
CA SER A 187 -14.15 -17.81 -5.97
C SER A 187 -15.26 -16.91 -5.39
N ILE A 188 -16.48 -16.99 -5.95
CA ILE A 188 -17.65 -16.25 -5.45
C ILE A 188 -18.01 -16.71 -4.04
N PHE A 189 -18.00 -18.03 -3.78
CA PHE A 189 -18.27 -18.58 -2.45
C PHE A 189 -17.26 -18.13 -1.39
N CYS A 190 -16.02 -17.81 -1.79
CA CYS A 190 -15.00 -17.35 -0.86
C CYS A 190 -15.16 -15.87 -0.47
N VAL A 191 -15.89 -15.04 -1.23
CA VAL A 191 -16.02 -13.59 -0.99
C VAL A 191 -16.41 -13.24 0.45
N PRO A 192 -17.47 -13.79 1.05
CA PRO A 192 -17.83 -13.46 2.44
C PRO A 192 -16.88 -14.09 3.48
N LEU A 193 -16.04 -15.05 3.05
CA LEU A 193 -15.21 -15.89 3.92
C LEU A 193 -13.73 -15.51 3.90
N VAL A 194 -13.33 -14.48 3.13
CA VAL A 194 -11.92 -14.15 2.87
C VAL A 194 -11.11 -13.90 4.15
N THR A 195 -11.72 -13.45 5.24
CA THR A 195 -11.01 -13.16 6.50
C THR A 195 -10.87 -14.37 7.43
N LEU A 196 -11.42 -15.53 7.08
CA LEU A 196 -11.31 -16.73 7.91
C LEU A 196 -9.92 -17.37 7.75
N PRO A 197 -9.14 -17.55 8.84
CA PRO A 197 -7.78 -18.09 8.76
C PRO A 197 -7.69 -19.49 8.15
N ASP A 198 -8.70 -20.33 8.38
CA ASP A 198 -8.74 -21.69 7.85
C ASP A 198 -8.88 -21.72 6.31
N LEU A 199 -9.33 -20.63 5.68
CA LEU A 199 -9.45 -20.53 4.22
C LEU A 199 -8.17 -20.03 3.52
N THR A 200 -7.17 -19.51 4.24
CA THR A 200 -5.93 -18.97 3.64
C THR A 200 -5.32 -19.90 2.58
N PRO A 201 -5.19 -21.23 2.80
CA PRO A 201 -4.62 -22.13 1.79
C PRO A 201 -5.46 -22.21 0.49
N LEU A 202 -6.79 -22.06 0.61
CA LEU A 202 -7.69 -22.03 -0.55
C LEU A 202 -7.58 -20.71 -1.30
N LEU A 203 -7.51 -19.57 -0.59
CA LEU A 203 -7.29 -18.25 -1.20
C LEU A 203 -5.99 -18.24 -2.01
N GLU A 204 -4.90 -18.71 -1.42
CA GLU A 204 -3.60 -18.85 -2.10
C GLU A 204 -3.72 -19.72 -3.35
N THR A 205 -4.37 -20.88 -3.23
CA THR A 205 -4.51 -21.82 -4.35
C THR A 205 -5.35 -21.24 -5.49
N LEU A 206 -6.42 -20.50 -5.18
CA LEU A 206 -7.25 -19.80 -6.16
C LEU A 206 -6.46 -18.69 -6.87
N LEU A 207 -5.74 -17.86 -6.11
CA LEU A 207 -4.92 -16.79 -6.67
C LEU A 207 -3.82 -17.34 -7.57
N LEU A 208 -3.24 -18.50 -7.24
CA LEU A 208 -2.22 -19.15 -8.08
C LEU A 208 -2.81 -20.01 -9.22
N TYR A 209 -4.14 -20.15 -9.31
CA TYR A 209 -4.80 -20.92 -10.37
C TYR A 209 -4.98 -20.09 -11.64
N HIS A 210 -4.26 -20.46 -12.70
CA HIS A 210 -4.24 -19.74 -13.98
C HIS A 210 -5.14 -20.37 -15.06
N GLY A 211 -5.67 -21.58 -14.84
CA GLY A 211 -6.49 -22.31 -15.80
C GLY A 211 -5.84 -22.50 -17.18
N GLY A 212 -6.64 -22.92 -18.17
CA GLY A 212 -6.19 -23.12 -19.56
C GLY A 212 -6.64 -22.04 -20.56
N SER A 213 -7.40 -21.03 -20.12
CA SER A 213 -7.97 -19.98 -20.97
C SER A 213 -7.31 -18.62 -20.74
N SER A 214 -7.28 -17.77 -21.76
CA SER A 214 -6.75 -16.40 -21.67
C SER A 214 -7.65 -15.40 -20.94
N LYS A 215 -8.88 -15.80 -20.57
CA LYS A 215 -9.82 -14.97 -19.81
C LYS A 215 -9.67 -15.23 -18.32
N GLU A 216 -9.82 -14.17 -17.53
CA GLU A 216 -9.87 -14.26 -16.08
C GLU A 216 -11.02 -15.17 -15.63
N ILE A 217 -10.71 -16.11 -14.75
CA ILE A 217 -11.60 -17.19 -14.28
C ILE A 217 -12.20 -16.83 -12.92
N LEU A 218 -11.46 -16.12 -12.07
CA LEU A 218 -11.94 -15.71 -10.75
C LEU A 218 -12.91 -14.53 -10.89
N SER A 219 -13.83 -14.40 -9.95
CA SER A 219 -14.75 -13.26 -9.94
C SER A 219 -14.03 -11.98 -9.50
N SER A 220 -14.45 -10.85 -10.06
CA SER A 220 -13.89 -9.53 -9.74
C SER A 220 -14.11 -9.19 -8.27
N GLU A 221 -15.27 -9.56 -7.73
CA GLU A 221 -15.68 -9.35 -6.34
C GLU A 221 -14.76 -10.10 -5.37
N PHE A 222 -14.31 -11.30 -5.75
CA PHE A 222 -13.35 -12.07 -4.96
C PHE A 222 -11.99 -11.38 -4.92
N LEU A 223 -11.46 -10.98 -6.08
CA LEU A 223 -10.16 -10.31 -6.18
C LEU A 223 -10.16 -8.98 -5.41
N GLU A 224 -11.27 -8.23 -5.47
CA GLU A 224 -11.43 -7.00 -4.69
C GLU A 224 -11.53 -7.28 -3.18
N ALA A 225 -12.35 -8.25 -2.76
CA ALA A 225 -12.51 -8.60 -1.34
C ALA A 225 -11.20 -9.08 -0.70
N VAL A 226 -10.43 -9.90 -1.42
CA VAL A 226 -9.11 -10.36 -0.97
C VAL A 226 -8.13 -9.19 -0.87
N ASN A 227 -8.11 -8.28 -1.86
CA ASN A 227 -7.26 -7.10 -1.82
C ASN A 227 -7.60 -6.19 -0.62
N GLU A 228 -8.89 -5.94 -0.38
CA GLU A 228 -9.36 -5.16 0.77
C GLU A 228 -8.96 -5.78 2.11
N ALA A 229 -9.13 -7.09 2.25
CA ALA A 229 -8.75 -7.81 3.46
C ALA A 229 -7.23 -7.76 3.67
N PHE A 230 -6.44 -7.87 2.59
CA PHE A 230 -4.99 -7.77 2.62
C PHE A 230 -4.51 -6.36 3.02
N LEU A 231 -5.03 -5.31 2.37
CA LEU A 231 -4.65 -3.92 2.67
C LEU A 231 -5.00 -3.54 4.12
N LYS A 232 -6.14 -4.02 4.64
CA LYS A 232 -6.55 -3.85 6.04
C LYS A 232 -5.82 -4.78 7.03
N LYS A 233 -4.81 -5.53 6.56
CA LYS A 233 -4.02 -6.50 7.35
C LYS A 233 -4.89 -7.54 8.10
N LYS A 234 -6.08 -7.85 7.58
CA LYS A 234 -6.98 -8.88 8.12
C LYS A 234 -6.57 -10.30 7.71
N ILE A 235 -5.79 -10.41 6.63
CA ILE A 235 -5.24 -11.67 6.14
C ILE A 235 -3.74 -11.52 5.89
N SER A 236 -3.02 -12.63 5.97
CA SER A 236 -1.62 -12.74 5.57
C SER A 236 -1.56 -13.67 4.36
N LEU A 237 -0.92 -13.21 3.28
CA LEU A 237 -0.75 -13.96 2.05
C LEU A 237 0.74 -13.94 1.65
N PRO A 238 1.25 -15.02 1.03
CA PRO A 238 2.61 -15.05 0.49
C PRO A 238 2.76 -14.09 -0.69
N GLU A 239 3.98 -13.60 -0.91
CA GLU A 239 4.31 -12.67 -1.99
C GLU A 239 3.81 -13.14 -3.36
N SER A 240 3.97 -14.43 -3.67
CA SER A 240 3.53 -15.01 -4.95
C SER A 240 2.02 -14.88 -5.18
N ALA A 241 1.20 -15.04 -4.14
CA ALA A 241 -0.25 -14.91 -4.23
C ALA A 241 -0.66 -13.44 -4.44
N VAL A 242 -0.02 -12.51 -3.73
CA VAL A 242 -0.25 -11.06 -3.87
C VAL A 242 0.18 -10.57 -5.25
N CYS A 243 1.34 -11.01 -5.75
CA CYS A 243 1.78 -10.73 -7.11
C CYS A 243 0.77 -11.23 -8.14
N SER A 244 0.26 -12.46 -7.98
CA SER A 244 -0.72 -13.01 -8.90
C SER A 244 -2.04 -12.23 -8.88
N LEU A 245 -2.53 -11.84 -7.70
CA LEU A 245 -3.70 -10.97 -7.54
C LEU A 245 -3.55 -9.69 -8.37
N TRP A 246 -2.43 -8.98 -8.23
CA TRP A 246 -2.20 -7.70 -8.92
C TRP A 246 -1.92 -7.84 -10.42
N LEU A 247 -1.36 -8.97 -10.87
CA LEU A 247 -1.23 -9.26 -12.30
C LEU A 247 -2.58 -9.50 -12.99
N ARG A 248 -3.56 -9.97 -12.23
CA ARG A 248 -4.88 -10.41 -12.73
C ARG A 248 -5.94 -9.32 -12.60
N HIS A 249 -5.82 -8.46 -11.59
CA HIS A 249 -6.81 -7.43 -11.29
C HIS A 249 -6.17 -6.06 -11.12
N LEU A 250 -6.18 -5.27 -12.20
CA LEU A 250 -5.65 -3.91 -12.22
C LEU A 250 -6.24 -2.99 -11.13
N PRO A 251 -7.56 -2.96 -10.87
CA PRO A 251 -8.12 -2.11 -9.82
C PRO A 251 -7.55 -2.43 -8.42
N SER A 252 -7.21 -3.70 -8.15
CA SER A 252 -6.57 -4.07 -6.88
C SER A 252 -5.17 -3.48 -6.75
N LEU A 253 -4.38 -3.49 -7.84
CA LEU A 253 -3.04 -2.90 -7.86
C LEU A 253 -3.06 -1.38 -7.73
N GLU A 254 -3.97 -0.73 -8.45
CA GLU A 254 -4.17 0.73 -8.35
C GLU A 254 -4.53 1.11 -6.92
N LYS A 255 -5.50 0.41 -6.31
CA LYS A 255 -5.92 0.64 -4.93
C LYS A 255 -4.81 0.38 -3.92
N ALA A 256 -4.00 -0.65 -4.11
CA ALA A 256 -2.84 -0.92 -3.25
C ALA A 256 -1.78 0.18 -3.34
N THR A 257 -1.53 0.69 -4.54
CA THR A 257 -0.55 1.78 -4.77
C THR A 257 -1.03 3.10 -4.17
N LEU A 258 -2.30 3.43 -4.36
CA LEU A 258 -2.92 4.63 -3.76
C LEU A 258 -2.96 4.52 -2.24
N HIS A 259 -3.31 3.35 -1.69
CA HIS A 259 -3.28 3.11 -0.25
C HIS A 259 -1.87 3.30 0.35
N LEU A 260 -0.82 2.87 -0.36
CA LEU A 260 0.56 3.14 0.05
C LEU A 260 0.85 4.65 0.08
N LEU A 261 0.47 5.38 -0.97
CA LEU A 261 0.65 6.83 -1.02
C LEU A 261 -0.08 7.53 0.14
N ASP A 262 -1.34 7.18 0.39
CA ASP A 262 -2.13 7.73 1.51
C ASP A 262 -1.46 7.47 2.87
N GLN A 263 -0.92 6.26 3.08
CA GLN A 263 -0.17 5.93 4.30
C GLN A 263 1.10 6.78 4.42
N LEU A 264 1.86 6.94 3.34
CA LEU A 264 3.11 7.69 3.33
C LEU A 264 2.91 9.19 3.53
N PHE A 265 1.85 9.78 2.98
CA PHE A 265 1.53 11.19 3.22
C PHE A 265 0.95 11.43 4.62
N SER A 266 0.37 10.41 5.25
CA SER A 266 -0.07 10.48 6.64
C SER A 266 1.11 10.44 7.61
N ILE A 267 2.25 9.88 7.19
CA ILE A 267 3.49 9.85 7.98
C ILE A 267 4.24 11.15 7.74
N GLN A 268 4.57 11.87 8.81
CA GLN A 268 5.53 12.95 8.71
C GLN A 268 6.89 12.34 8.33
N LEU A 269 7.50 12.81 7.23
CA LEU A 269 8.79 12.33 6.69
C LEU A 269 9.97 12.67 7.61
N ASN A 270 9.97 12.10 8.81
CA ASN A 270 10.96 12.33 9.85
C ASN A 270 12.08 11.27 9.85
N SER A 271 11.86 10.15 9.15
CA SER A 271 12.82 9.06 8.98
C SER A 271 12.54 8.35 7.67
N LEU A 272 13.56 8.22 6.82
CA LEU A 272 13.44 7.44 5.58
C LEU A 272 13.48 5.95 5.84
N GLU A 273 13.99 5.51 7.00
CA GLU A 273 13.89 4.12 7.44
C GLU A 273 12.44 3.71 7.70
N GLU A 274 11.64 4.58 8.33
CA GLU A 274 10.20 4.35 8.53
C GLU A 274 9.44 4.30 7.20
N VAL A 275 9.71 5.25 6.30
CA VAL A 275 9.17 5.27 4.92
C VAL A 275 9.53 3.97 4.19
N ALA A 276 10.79 3.54 4.28
CA ALA A 276 11.25 2.31 3.67
C ALA A 276 10.59 1.07 4.27
N CYS A 277 10.34 1.04 5.59
CA CYS A 277 9.59 -0.03 6.25
C CYS A 277 8.16 -0.12 5.71
N VAL A 278 7.44 1.00 5.64
CA VAL A 278 6.06 1.04 5.14
C VAL A 278 5.99 0.58 3.68
N ILE A 279 6.92 1.06 2.84
CA ILE A 279 7.00 0.62 1.44
C ILE A 279 7.31 -0.89 1.35
N LYS A 280 8.22 -1.44 2.17
CA LYS A 280 8.51 -2.89 2.20
C LYS A 280 7.30 -3.71 2.66
N ASP A 281 6.60 -3.24 3.69
CA ASP A 281 5.43 -3.91 4.28
C ASP A 281 4.22 -3.93 3.33
N SER A 282 4.24 -3.11 2.28
CA SER A 282 3.24 -3.10 1.21
C SER A 282 3.38 -4.27 0.22
N LEU A 283 4.55 -4.91 0.14
CA LEU A 283 4.94 -5.90 -0.88
C LEU A 283 5.00 -5.37 -2.34
N LEU A 284 4.73 -4.07 -2.57
CA LEU A 284 4.78 -3.49 -3.91
C LEU A 284 6.19 -3.52 -4.55
N PRO A 285 7.30 -3.25 -3.83
CA PRO A 285 8.64 -3.37 -4.43
C PRO A 285 8.96 -4.78 -4.92
N GLN A 286 8.56 -5.80 -4.15
CA GLN A 286 8.76 -7.21 -4.49
C GLN A 286 7.93 -7.58 -5.71
N ALA A 287 6.65 -7.21 -5.72
CA ALA A 287 5.75 -7.47 -6.83
C ALA A 287 6.13 -6.71 -8.12
N ALA A 288 6.73 -5.53 -7.98
CA ALA A 288 7.29 -4.76 -9.07
C ALA A 288 8.48 -5.44 -9.76
N SER A 289 9.03 -6.54 -9.22
CA SER A 289 9.95 -7.42 -9.97
C SER A 289 9.30 -8.00 -11.23
N HIS A 290 7.97 -7.97 -11.34
CA HIS A 290 7.28 -8.21 -12.60
C HIS A 290 7.06 -6.89 -13.39
N PRO A 291 7.55 -6.76 -14.64
CA PRO A 291 7.50 -5.50 -15.40
C PRO A 291 6.09 -4.92 -15.58
N ALA A 292 5.06 -5.77 -15.72
CA ALA A 292 3.68 -5.29 -15.85
C ALA A 292 3.21 -4.55 -14.59
N ILE A 293 3.53 -5.06 -13.40
CA ILE A 293 3.19 -4.41 -12.12
C ILE A 293 4.00 -3.13 -11.97
N PHE A 294 5.32 -3.20 -12.19
CA PHE A 294 6.20 -2.03 -12.13
C PHE A 294 5.67 -0.87 -12.96
N ARG A 295 5.29 -1.13 -14.22
CA ARG A 295 4.84 -0.08 -15.14
C ARG A 295 3.57 0.63 -14.66
N ILE A 296 2.64 -0.08 -14.04
CA ILE A 296 1.42 0.51 -13.48
C ILE A 296 1.77 1.38 -12.27
N ILE A 297 2.55 0.85 -11.32
CA ILE A 297 3.00 1.60 -10.13
C ILE A 297 3.76 2.87 -10.56
N ASN A 298 4.69 2.71 -11.51
CA ASN A 298 5.50 3.78 -12.05
C ASN A 298 4.63 4.86 -12.72
N GLU A 299 3.58 4.47 -13.44
CA GLU A 299 2.64 5.44 -14.04
C GLU A 299 1.83 6.21 -12.98
N ILE A 300 1.41 5.55 -11.90
CA ILE A 300 0.72 6.22 -10.77
C ILE A 300 1.66 7.23 -10.09
N PHE A 301 2.91 6.87 -9.83
CA PHE A 301 3.91 7.79 -9.30
C PHE A 301 4.22 8.93 -10.26
N LYS A 302 4.27 8.65 -11.56
CA LYS A 302 4.45 9.66 -12.60
C LYS A 302 3.32 10.70 -12.56
N ASN A 303 2.08 10.25 -12.40
CA ASN A 303 0.93 11.14 -12.24
C ASN A 303 1.01 11.93 -10.93
N ALA A 304 1.36 11.29 -9.81
CA ALA A 304 1.55 12.00 -8.54
C ALA A 304 2.64 13.10 -8.62
N LEU A 305 3.72 12.84 -9.35
CA LEU A 305 4.78 13.82 -9.57
C LEU A 305 4.31 15.00 -10.41
N MET A 306 3.55 14.73 -11.47
CA MET A 306 2.95 15.77 -12.32
C MET A 306 1.99 16.67 -11.54
N GLU A 307 1.05 16.07 -10.80
CA GLU A 307 0.01 16.80 -10.06
C GLU A 307 0.59 17.66 -8.92
N THR A 308 1.78 17.30 -8.42
CA THR A 308 2.46 18.05 -7.36
C THR A 308 3.58 18.95 -7.86
N ASP A 309 3.77 19.07 -9.18
CA ASP A 309 4.86 19.85 -9.77
C ASP A 309 6.26 19.52 -9.19
N GLY A 310 6.46 18.28 -8.74
CA GLY A 310 7.76 17.83 -8.22
C GLY A 310 8.04 18.15 -6.76
N THR A 311 7.03 18.17 -5.89
CA THR A 311 7.25 18.33 -4.44
C THR A 311 8.35 17.40 -3.89
N PRO A 312 9.19 17.89 -2.96
CA PRO A 312 10.27 17.10 -2.36
C PRO A 312 9.80 15.79 -1.71
N GLU A 313 8.60 15.81 -1.12
CA GLU A 313 7.99 14.64 -0.47
C GLU A 313 7.69 13.53 -1.47
N VAL A 314 7.05 13.86 -2.60
CA VAL A 314 6.76 12.90 -3.67
C VAL A 314 8.04 12.37 -4.31
N MET A 315 8.99 13.26 -4.60
CA MET A 315 10.31 12.87 -5.12
C MET A 315 11.00 11.85 -4.22
N THR A 316 10.97 12.11 -2.91
CA THR A 316 11.61 11.24 -1.91
C THR A 316 10.93 9.87 -1.84
N ILE A 317 9.59 9.82 -1.86
CA ILE A 317 8.84 8.55 -1.90
C ILE A 317 9.21 7.73 -3.14
N ILE A 318 9.24 8.37 -4.31
CA ILE A 318 9.60 7.71 -5.58
C ILE A 318 11.03 7.15 -5.52
N GLN A 319 11.97 7.91 -4.97
CA GLN A 319 13.36 7.49 -4.82
C GLN A 319 13.50 6.29 -3.87
N VAL A 320 12.88 6.34 -2.68
CA VAL A 320 12.92 5.22 -1.73
C VAL A 320 12.26 3.99 -2.33
N PHE A 321 11.11 4.13 -3.01
CA PHE A 321 10.48 3.02 -3.70
C PHE A 321 11.41 2.43 -4.78
N THR A 322 12.04 3.27 -5.61
CA THR A 322 12.93 2.83 -6.68
C THR A 322 14.12 2.06 -6.12
N GLN A 323 14.74 2.55 -5.04
CA GLN A 323 15.82 1.84 -4.35
C GLN A 323 15.39 0.46 -3.87
N LEU A 324 14.21 0.35 -3.25
CA LEU A 324 13.68 -0.90 -2.72
C LEU A 324 13.31 -1.89 -3.82
N PHE A 325 12.73 -1.40 -4.92
CA PHE A 325 12.48 -2.20 -6.12
C PHE A 325 13.79 -2.76 -6.68
N LEU A 326 14.83 -1.93 -6.81
CA LEU A 326 16.13 -2.39 -7.31
C LEU A 326 16.76 -3.44 -6.40
N GLN A 327 16.63 -3.29 -5.08
CA GLN A 327 17.07 -4.30 -4.12
C GLN A 327 16.32 -5.63 -4.33
N ALA A 328 14.99 -5.59 -4.43
CA ALA A 328 14.17 -6.77 -4.69
C ALA A 328 14.55 -7.46 -6.02
N HIS A 329 14.70 -6.67 -7.09
CA HIS A 329 15.11 -7.16 -8.40
C HIS A 329 16.53 -7.76 -8.42
N GLN A 330 17.44 -7.25 -7.57
CA GLN A 330 18.78 -7.83 -7.41
C GLN A 330 18.72 -9.19 -6.71
N HIS A 331 17.90 -9.33 -5.68
CA HIS A 331 17.75 -10.57 -4.90
C HIS A 331 16.95 -11.68 -5.61
N GLU A 332 16.21 -11.35 -6.67
CA GLU A 332 15.44 -12.33 -7.45
C GLU A 332 16.35 -13.43 -8.05
N TYR A 333 15.93 -14.70 -7.92
CA TYR A 333 16.69 -15.86 -8.43
C TYR A 333 16.93 -15.75 -9.95
N LYS A 334 18.16 -16.06 -10.38
CA LYS A 334 18.67 -15.84 -11.76
C LYS A 334 17.82 -16.41 -12.91
N GLN A 335 16.87 -17.31 -12.66
CA GLN A 335 16.07 -17.97 -13.69
C GLN A 335 14.94 -17.10 -14.29
N HIS A 336 14.49 -16.02 -13.62
CA HIS A 336 13.32 -15.23 -14.07
C HIS A 336 13.56 -13.72 -14.23
N LYS A 337 14.82 -13.27 -14.34
CA LYS A 337 15.10 -11.83 -14.46
C LYS A 337 14.71 -11.28 -15.84
N PHE A 338 13.74 -10.36 -15.85
CA PHE A 338 13.38 -9.60 -17.04
C PHE A 338 14.46 -8.57 -17.42
N PRO A 339 14.64 -8.26 -18.71
CA PRO A 339 15.58 -7.23 -19.14
C PRO A 339 15.11 -5.84 -18.70
N LEU A 340 16.05 -4.92 -18.46
CA LEU A 340 15.75 -3.52 -18.08
C LEU A 340 14.78 -2.80 -19.03
N LYS A 341 14.83 -3.14 -20.32
CA LYS A 341 13.92 -2.62 -21.35
C LYS A 341 12.45 -2.97 -21.06
N ALA A 342 12.17 -4.04 -20.31
CA ALA A 342 10.80 -4.40 -19.94
C ALA A 342 10.21 -3.43 -18.91
N TYR A 343 11.03 -2.90 -18.00
CA TYR A 343 10.64 -1.93 -16.98
C TYR A 343 10.58 -0.51 -17.55
N PHE A 344 11.57 -0.14 -18.37
CA PHE A 344 11.70 1.19 -18.98
C PHE A 344 11.66 1.12 -20.51
N PRO A 345 10.51 0.77 -21.14
CA PRO A 345 10.44 0.49 -22.58
C PRO A 345 10.64 1.71 -23.48
N TYR A 346 10.24 2.89 -23.01
CA TYR A 346 10.25 4.13 -23.79
C TYR A 346 11.48 5.01 -23.55
N HIS A 347 12.35 4.63 -22.60
CA HIS A 347 13.51 5.43 -22.21
C HIS A 347 14.77 5.07 -23.00
N HIS A 348 15.69 6.04 -23.10
CA HIS A 348 17.01 5.82 -23.70
C HIS A 348 17.81 4.79 -22.87
N GLN A 349 18.02 3.59 -23.42
CA GLN A 349 18.56 2.46 -22.67
C GLN A 349 19.98 2.67 -22.09
N PRO A 350 20.92 3.35 -22.79
CA PRO A 350 22.20 3.72 -22.19
C PRO A 350 22.06 4.59 -20.94
N LEU A 351 21.15 5.55 -20.93
CA LEU A 351 20.88 6.41 -19.78
C LEU A 351 20.33 5.59 -18.61
N VAL A 352 19.33 4.73 -18.85
CA VAL A 352 18.76 3.83 -17.83
C VAL A 352 19.85 2.95 -17.20
N ARG A 353 20.75 2.39 -18.01
CA ARG A 353 21.89 1.58 -17.50
C ARG A 353 22.89 2.40 -16.69
N GLY A 354 23.05 3.68 -17.01
CA GLY A 354 23.86 4.62 -16.23
C GLY A 354 23.23 4.82 -14.85
N LEU A 355 21.97 5.26 -14.83
CA LEU A 355 21.26 5.65 -13.61
C LEU A 355 20.98 4.48 -12.64
N ILE A 356 20.75 3.27 -13.13
CA ILE A 356 20.46 2.09 -12.29
C ILE A 356 21.64 1.67 -11.42
N LYS A 357 22.88 1.95 -11.83
CA LYS A 357 24.04 1.65 -10.99
C LYS A 357 23.96 2.48 -9.72
N ARG A 358 24.05 1.84 -8.56
CA ARG A 358 24.02 2.60 -7.30
C ARG A 358 25.39 3.22 -7.02
N PRO A 359 25.47 4.42 -6.43
CA PRO A 359 26.74 5.06 -6.15
C PRO A 359 27.71 4.20 -5.34
N PHE A 360 27.22 3.47 -4.34
CA PHE A 360 28.05 2.60 -3.50
C PHE A 360 28.53 1.31 -4.21
N GLU A 361 27.93 0.94 -5.34
CA GLU A 361 28.39 -0.19 -6.17
C GLU A 361 29.61 0.22 -7.02
N LEU A 362 29.89 1.52 -7.14
CA LEU A 362 31.01 2.08 -7.89
C LEU A 362 32.06 2.65 -6.93
N PRO A 363 33.36 2.40 -7.16
CA PRO A 363 34.41 3.09 -6.41
C PRO A 363 34.31 4.61 -6.61
N THR A 364 34.55 5.37 -5.54
CA THR A 364 34.43 6.84 -5.51
C THR A 364 35.26 7.54 -6.57
N THR A 365 36.39 6.96 -6.97
CA THR A 365 37.27 7.47 -8.04
C THR A 365 36.60 7.54 -9.40
N TYR A 366 35.54 6.75 -9.64
CA TYR A 366 34.81 6.73 -10.91
C TYR A 366 33.54 7.58 -10.90
N TRP A 367 33.14 8.12 -9.74
CA TRP A 367 31.91 8.91 -9.62
C TRP A 367 31.95 10.15 -10.52
N SER A 368 33.07 10.86 -10.58
CA SER A 368 33.21 12.06 -11.42
C SER A 368 33.00 11.78 -12.91
N GLN A 369 33.65 10.75 -13.43
CA GLN A 369 33.51 10.33 -14.82
C GLN A 369 32.10 9.82 -15.12
N HIS A 370 31.50 9.09 -14.17
CA HIS A 370 30.16 8.54 -14.33
C HIS A 370 29.10 9.65 -14.34
N LEU A 371 29.17 10.60 -13.41
CA LEU A 371 28.31 11.77 -13.35
C LEU A 371 28.40 12.59 -14.63
N LYS A 372 29.62 12.91 -15.09
CA LYS A 372 29.82 13.61 -16.36
C LYS A 372 29.14 12.89 -17.53
N HIS A 373 29.31 11.57 -17.62
CA HIS A 373 28.70 10.77 -18.68
C HIS A 373 27.17 10.80 -18.62
N ILE A 374 26.56 10.69 -17.44
CA ILE A 374 25.10 10.79 -17.27
C ILE A 374 24.61 12.19 -17.62
N SER A 375 25.26 13.23 -17.12
CA SER A 375 24.95 14.63 -17.42
C SER A 375 24.98 14.92 -18.91
N ASP A 376 26.04 14.49 -19.61
CA ASP A 376 26.19 14.71 -21.05
C ASP A 376 25.11 13.97 -21.85
N MET A 377 24.74 12.75 -21.45
CA MET A 377 23.64 12.01 -22.07
C MET A 377 22.29 12.70 -21.88
N ILE A 378 21.98 13.15 -20.65
CA ILE A 378 20.71 13.85 -20.37
C ILE A 378 20.67 15.17 -21.15
N LYS A 379 21.77 15.92 -21.15
CA LYS A 379 21.88 17.17 -21.91
C LYS A 379 21.64 16.95 -23.39
N ALA A 380 22.29 15.95 -23.99
CA ALA A 380 22.09 15.62 -25.40
C ALA A 380 20.63 15.23 -25.70
N LEU A 381 19.97 14.49 -24.81
CA LEU A 381 18.57 14.08 -24.99
C LEU A 381 17.58 15.25 -24.84
N VAL A 382 17.86 16.18 -23.92
CA VAL A 382 17.02 17.36 -23.67
C VAL A 382 17.18 18.43 -24.75
N GLU A 383 18.40 18.58 -25.30
CA GLU A 383 18.69 19.54 -26.36
C GLU A 383 18.35 19.01 -27.77
N ASP A 384 18.07 17.71 -27.93
CA ASP A 384 17.58 17.14 -29.20
C ASP A 384 16.19 17.69 -29.55
N THR A 385 16.08 18.28 -30.74
CA THR A 385 14.86 18.90 -31.28
C THR A 385 13.68 17.93 -31.37
N ASN A 386 13.91 16.61 -31.41
CA ASN A 386 12.84 15.61 -31.45
C ASN A 386 12.17 15.39 -30.07
N VAL A 387 12.86 15.74 -28.98
CA VAL A 387 12.38 15.55 -27.60
C VAL A 387 11.71 16.82 -27.06
N SER A 388 11.72 17.93 -27.81
CA SER A 388 11.19 19.24 -27.43
C SER A 388 9.68 19.29 -27.14
N SER A 389 8.97 18.16 -27.17
CA SER A 389 7.62 18.06 -26.62
C SER A 389 7.67 18.09 -25.10
N VAL A 390 6.70 18.77 -24.47
CA VAL A 390 6.57 18.83 -23.00
C VAL A 390 6.53 17.43 -22.38
N THR A 391 5.89 16.47 -23.06
CA THR A 391 5.83 15.06 -22.64
C THR A 391 7.20 14.38 -22.65
N GLY A 392 8.02 14.59 -23.68
CA GLY A 392 9.36 13.99 -23.78
C GLY A 392 10.32 14.48 -22.69
N LEU A 393 10.30 15.78 -22.40
CA LEU A 393 11.09 16.37 -21.32
C LEU A 393 10.68 15.83 -19.94
N PHE A 394 9.38 15.70 -19.72
CA PHE A 394 8.85 15.17 -18.49
C PHE A 394 9.24 13.71 -18.25
N GLU A 395 9.23 12.84 -19.27
CA GLU A 395 9.68 11.44 -19.13
C GLU A 395 11.16 11.36 -18.74
N ILE A 396 12.01 12.23 -19.29
CA ILE A 396 13.43 12.30 -18.89
C ILE A 396 13.56 12.78 -17.45
N TRP A 397 12.84 13.83 -17.07
CA TRP A 397 12.88 14.34 -15.70
C TRP A 397 12.38 13.31 -14.68
N TYR A 398 11.27 12.63 -14.97
CA TYR A 398 10.76 11.55 -14.14
C TYR A 398 11.78 10.42 -13.98
N LEU A 399 12.47 10.02 -15.06
CA LEU A 399 13.53 9.03 -14.97
C LEU A 399 14.65 9.50 -14.02
N VAL A 400 15.10 10.75 -14.15
CA VAL A 400 16.13 11.33 -13.27
C VAL A 400 15.63 11.39 -11.81
N ALA A 401 14.36 11.70 -11.59
CA ALA A 401 13.71 11.72 -10.28
C ALA A 401 13.77 10.36 -9.58
N CYS A 402 13.49 9.26 -10.30
CA CYS A 402 13.59 7.91 -9.75
C CYS A 402 14.99 7.57 -9.24
N PHE A 403 16.04 8.14 -9.84
CA PHE A 403 17.44 7.89 -9.49
C PHE A 403 18.11 9.11 -8.83
N GLY A 404 17.36 9.79 -7.95
CA GLY A 404 17.78 10.99 -7.23
C GLY A 404 19.07 10.87 -6.40
N GLU A 405 19.50 9.65 -6.04
CA GLU A 405 20.78 9.44 -5.34
C GLU A 405 21.97 10.03 -6.10
N TRP A 406 21.97 9.93 -7.43
CA TRP A 406 23.05 10.50 -8.25
C TRP A 406 23.10 12.02 -8.16
N LEU A 407 21.98 12.69 -7.89
CA LEU A 407 21.91 14.15 -7.75
C LEU A 407 22.53 14.58 -6.42
N ASP A 408 22.26 13.82 -5.35
CA ASP A 408 22.89 14.04 -4.05
C ASP A 408 24.40 13.79 -4.11
N VAL A 409 24.84 12.80 -4.92
CA VAL A 409 26.28 12.55 -5.14
C VAL A 409 26.87 13.66 -6.01
N ALA A 410 26.14 14.16 -7.00
CA ALA A 410 26.60 15.24 -7.85
C ALA A 410 26.86 16.52 -7.05
N ALA A 411 25.92 16.92 -6.19
CA ALA A 411 26.09 18.06 -5.29
C ALA A 411 27.27 17.86 -4.32
N GLU A 412 27.40 16.67 -3.72
CA GLU A 412 28.52 16.34 -2.84
C GLU A 412 29.88 16.48 -3.57
N GLN A 413 30.00 15.87 -4.74
CA GLN A 413 31.25 15.82 -5.50
C GLN A 413 31.63 17.20 -6.08
N LEU A 414 30.63 18.02 -6.39
CA LEU A 414 30.82 19.42 -6.78
C LEU A 414 31.46 20.22 -5.63
N LEU A 415 30.93 20.13 -4.41
CA LEU A 415 31.45 20.88 -3.26
C LEU A 415 32.80 20.35 -2.74
N LYS A 416 33.10 19.06 -2.98
CA LYS A 416 34.42 18.47 -2.74
C LYS A 416 35.45 18.87 -3.81
N GLY A 417 35.03 19.50 -4.91
CA GLY A 417 35.90 19.90 -6.02
C GLY A 417 36.44 18.72 -6.84
N ALA A 418 35.71 17.61 -6.88
CA ALA A 418 36.14 16.35 -7.51
C ALA A 418 35.65 16.19 -8.97
N VAL A 419 34.83 17.11 -9.47
CA VAL A 419 34.17 17.04 -10.79
C VAL A 419 34.22 18.39 -11.48
N GLU A 420 34.20 18.38 -12.80
CA GLU A 420 33.98 19.59 -13.61
C GLU A 420 32.59 20.19 -13.30
N PRO A 421 32.51 21.48 -12.93
CA PRO A 421 31.25 22.09 -12.48
C PRO A 421 30.15 22.09 -13.53
N ASP A 422 30.46 22.44 -14.79
CA ASP A 422 29.48 22.73 -15.83
C ASP A 422 28.47 21.59 -16.06
N ALA A 423 28.97 20.35 -16.18
CA ALA A 423 28.12 19.19 -16.45
C ALA A 423 27.22 18.84 -15.26
N VAL A 424 27.73 19.01 -14.03
CA VAL A 424 26.99 18.69 -12.80
C VAL A 424 25.99 19.79 -12.46
N LEU A 425 26.38 21.05 -12.58
CA LEU A 425 25.47 22.19 -12.41
C LEU A 425 24.33 22.13 -13.42
N TRP A 426 24.60 21.75 -14.67
CA TRP A 426 23.56 21.57 -15.69
C TRP A 426 22.56 20.50 -15.28
N LEU A 427 23.03 19.36 -14.76
CA LEU A 427 22.17 18.28 -14.30
C LEU A 427 21.29 18.73 -13.11
N LEU A 428 21.88 19.44 -12.14
CA LEU A 428 21.16 19.95 -10.98
C LEU A 428 20.12 21.02 -11.38
N ALA A 429 20.48 21.93 -12.29
CA ALA A 429 19.55 22.92 -12.84
C ALA A 429 18.38 22.25 -13.59
N PHE A 430 18.65 21.18 -14.36
CA PHE A 430 17.59 20.41 -15.00
C PHE A 430 16.67 19.69 -13.99
N TYR A 431 17.23 19.14 -12.92
CA TYR A 431 16.46 18.42 -11.90
C TYR A 431 15.47 19.31 -11.14
N TYR A 432 15.91 20.52 -10.75
CA TYR A 432 15.06 21.47 -10.00
C TYR A 432 14.19 22.35 -10.90
N CYS A 433 14.61 22.57 -12.15
CA CYS A 433 13.90 23.43 -13.10
C CYS A 433 13.64 22.71 -14.44
N PRO A 434 12.91 21.58 -14.45
CA PRO A 434 12.77 20.73 -15.64
C PRO A 434 12.00 21.40 -16.78
N LYS A 435 11.10 22.34 -16.44
CA LYS A 435 10.25 23.05 -17.40
C LYS A 435 10.96 24.22 -18.08
N ASN A 436 12.15 24.62 -17.61
CA ASN A 436 12.87 25.76 -18.17
C ASN A 436 13.27 25.48 -19.61
N GLU A 437 12.92 26.39 -20.52
CA GLU A 437 13.42 26.38 -21.89
C GLU A 437 14.94 26.59 -21.92
N ASN A 438 15.60 26.31 -23.05
CA ASN A 438 17.06 26.39 -23.16
C ASN A 438 17.63 27.76 -22.72
N GLN A 439 16.93 28.86 -23.01
CA GLN A 439 17.36 30.21 -22.60
C GLN A 439 17.22 30.42 -21.09
N GLN A 440 16.08 30.03 -20.51
CA GLN A 440 15.84 30.11 -19.06
C GLN A 440 16.80 29.20 -18.29
N ARG A 441 17.09 28.00 -18.81
CA ARG A 441 18.06 27.08 -18.22
C ARG A 441 19.47 27.63 -18.26
N THR A 442 19.84 28.34 -19.33
CA THR A 442 21.14 29.04 -19.40
C THR A 442 21.23 30.12 -18.31
N GLN A 443 20.17 30.86 -18.05
CA GLN A 443 20.12 31.82 -16.95
C GLN A 443 20.24 31.13 -15.58
N THR A 444 19.49 30.05 -15.36
CA THR A 444 19.57 29.22 -14.13
C THR A 444 21.00 28.72 -13.90
N MET A 445 21.68 28.32 -14.97
CA MET A 445 23.08 27.88 -14.93
C MET A 445 24.04 28.99 -14.50
N VAL A 446 23.91 30.19 -15.04
CA VAL A 446 24.75 31.35 -14.67
C VAL A 446 24.58 31.68 -13.18
N GLU A 447 23.34 31.70 -12.70
CA GLU A 447 23.04 31.93 -11.28
C GLU A 447 23.63 30.82 -10.38
N ALA A 448 23.44 29.55 -10.77
CA ALA A 448 23.97 28.41 -10.02
C ALA A 448 25.51 28.40 -9.99
N GLU A 449 26.15 28.74 -11.10
CA GLU A 449 27.61 28.88 -11.21
C GLU A 449 28.14 30.03 -10.35
N ALA A 450 27.43 31.16 -10.30
CA ALA A 450 27.78 32.29 -9.45
C ALA A 450 27.70 31.89 -7.96
N VAL A 451 26.61 31.26 -7.52
CA VAL A 451 26.46 30.76 -6.15
C VAL A 451 27.55 29.74 -5.82
N TYR A 452 27.76 28.74 -6.68
CA TYR A 452 28.81 27.73 -6.49
C TYR A 452 30.20 28.35 -6.38
N SER A 453 30.55 29.28 -7.27
CA SER A 453 31.86 29.95 -7.26
C SER A 453 32.11 30.71 -5.96
N HIS A 454 31.08 31.42 -5.46
CA HIS A 454 31.15 32.08 -4.15
C HIS A 454 31.31 31.07 -3.01
N LEU A 455 30.50 30.01 -2.96
CA LEU A 455 30.63 28.95 -1.95
C LEU A 455 32.02 28.30 -1.99
N ARG A 456 32.59 28.11 -3.17
CA ARG A 456 33.97 27.61 -3.33
C ARG A 456 34.97 28.62 -2.72
N MET A 457 34.85 29.91 -3.01
CA MET A 457 35.75 30.90 -2.38
C MET A 457 35.68 30.85 -0.85
N LEU A 458 34.46 30.70 -0.31
CA LEU A 458 34.21 30.64 1.13
C LEU A 458 34.71 29.35 1.78
N SER A 459 34.87 28.25 1.03
CA SER A 459 35.25 26.94 1.59
C SER A 459 36.63 26.92 2.25
N SER A 460 37.52 27.84 1.83
CA SER A 460 38.87 28.01 2.37
C SER A 460 39.03 29.24 3.29
N CYS A 461 37.96 29.97 3.58
CA CYS A 461 38.02 31.13 4.48
C CYS A 461 38.09 30.67 5.95
N ALA A 462 39.00 31.24 6.74
CA ALA A 462 39.18 30.89 8.15
C ALA A 462 38.20 31.61 9.08
N ASP A 463 37.77 32.83 8.71
CA ASP A 463 36.89 33.70 9.49
C ASP A 463 35.60 33.96 8.71
N LEU A 464 34.80 32.91 8.50
CA LEU A 464 33.55 32.99 7.75
C LEU A 464 32.41 33.46 8.67
N SER A 465 31.56 34.41 8.22
CA SER A 465 30.36 34.83 8.95
C SER A 465 29.07 34.50 8.19
N LEU A 466 27.93 34.44 8.91
CA LEU A 466 26.61 34.21 8.30
C LEU A 466 26.28 35.26 7.21
N LYS A 467 26.70 36.52 7.41
CA LYS A 467 26.46 37.61 6.45
C LYS A 467 27.21 37.40 5.13
N ASP A 468 28.38 36.78 5.17
CA ASP A 468 29.15 36.46 3.95
C ASP A 468 28.42 35.39 3.13
N LEU A 469 27.75 34.45 3.81
CA LEU A 469 26.96 33.39 3.20
C LEU A 469 25.63 33.93 2.64
N GLU A 470 24.93 34.77 3.40
CA GLU A 470 23.73 35.49 2.91
C GLU A 470 24.04 36.34 1.68
N ALA A 471 25.17 37.04 1.68
CA ALA A 471 25.61 37.83 0.54
C ALA A 471 25.92 36.96 -0.70
N ALA A 472 26.40 35.72 -0.51
CA ALA A 472 26.61 34.78 -1.61
C ALA A 472 25.30 34.26 -2.22
N VAL A 473 24.23 34.18 -1.41
CA VAL A 473 22.91 33.70 -1.84
C VAL A 473 22.04 34.84 -2.38
N HIS A 474 22.13 36.05 -1.84
CA HIS A 474 21.23 37.18 -2.15
C HIS A 474 21.75 38.16 -3.21
N ARG A 475 23.04 38.14 -3.58
CA ARG A 475 23.57 39.04 -4.62
C ARG A 475 22.99 38.79 -6.02
N GLU A 476 22.45 37.60 -6.27
CA GLU A 476 22.08 37.16 -7.63
C GLU A 476 20.60 36.78 -7.78
N THR A 477 19.81 36.75 -6.69
CA THR A 477 18.37 36.44 -6.76
C THR A 477 17.57 37.71 -7.00
N GLY A 478 17.35 38.07 -8.27
CA GLY A 478 16.41 39.13 -8.66
C GLY A 478 14.98 38.84 -8.17
N THR A 479 14.19 39.90 -7.99
CA THR A 479 12.87 39.95 -7.31
C THR A 479 11.71 39.17 -7.96
N GLU A 480 11.94 38.32 -8.96
CA GLU A 480 10.89 37.54 -9.62
C GLU A 480 11.12 36.03 -9.42
N GLN A 481 10.27 35.43 -8.57
CA GLN A 481 9.94 34.00 -8.45
C GLN A 481 11.03 33.02 -8.92
N CYS A 482 12.04 32.85 -8.06
CA CYS A 482 13.27 32.15 -8.37
C CYS A 482 13.08 30.62 -8.32
N CYS A 483 13.01 29.97 -9.49
CA CYS A 483 13.11 28.50 -9.63
C CYS A 483 14.42 27.92 -9.02
N ASN A 484 15.36 28.79 -8.62
CA ASN A 484 16.68 28.45 -8.11
C ASN A 484 16.76 28.28 -6.57
N GLN A 485 15.66 28.46 -5.83
CA GLN A 485 15.70 28.35 -4.36
C GLN A 485 16.05 26.94 -3.88
N HIS A 486 15.43 25.90 -4.45
CA HIS A 486 15.71 24.51 -4.09
C HIS A 486 17.14 24.09 -4.49
N LEU A 487 17.60 24.49 -5.68
CA LEU A 487 18.99 24.26 -6.10
C LEU A 487 19.97 24.95 -5.15
N THR A 488 19.71 26.21 -4.81
CA THR A 488 20.56 26.97 -3.88
C THR A 488 20.57 26.33 -2.50
N ALA A 489 19.42 25.88 -1.99
CA ALA A 489 19.32 25.15 -0.73
C ALA A 489 20.12 23.84 -0.78
N HIS A 490 20.11 23.12 -1.91
CA HIS A 490 20.88 21.90 -2.08
C HIS A 490 22.40 22.15 -2.09
N LEU A 491 22.85 23.17 -2.83
CA LEU A 491 24.26 23.58 -2.84
C LEU A 491 24.73 24.06 -1.46
N LEU A 492 23.91 24.87 -0.79
CA LEU A 492 24.18 25.39 0.55
C LEU A 492 24.26 24.25 1.58
N THR A 493 23.32 23.33 1.57
CA THR A 493 23.30 22.18 2.48
C THR A 493 24.55 21.32 2.30
N ASN A 494 24.97 21.04 1.07
CA ASN A 494 26.21 20.33 0.80
C ASN A 494 27.45 21.13 1.20
N PHE A 495 27.45 22.45 1.03
CA PHE A 495 28.54 23.31 1.50
C PHE A 495 28.70 23.20 3.02
N LEU A 496 27.61 23.25 3.78
CA LEU A 496 27.62 23.12 5.24
C LEU A 496 28.15 21.75 5.69
N LEU A 497 27.83 20.68 4.95
CA LEU A 497 28.22 19.30 5.30
C LEU A 497 29.62 18.89 4.84
N PHE A 498 30.12 19.43 3.73
CA PHE A 498 31.31 18.90 3.07
C PHE A 498 32.47 19.89 2.96
N SER A 499 32.28 21.16 3.30
CA SER A 499 33.35 22.16 3.24
C SER A 499 33.86 22.57 4.63
N PRO A 500 35.17 22.78 4.85
CA PRO A 500 35.70 23.18 6.16
C PRO A 500 35.07 24.45 6.72
N GLY A 501 34.90 25.50 5.89
CA GLY A 501 34.23 26.74 6.30
C GLY A 501 32.74 26.54 6.62
N GLY A 502 32.04 25.71 5.84
CA GLY A 502 30.64 25.38 6.08
C GLY A 502 30.41 24.66 7.41
N HIS A 503 31.29 23.74 7.80
CA HIS A 503 31.16 23.03 9.09
C HIS A 503 31.19 23.98 10.29
N GLN A 504 31.91 25.09 10.21
CA GLN A 504 31.99 26.07 11.29
C GLN A 504 30.66 26.83 11.47
N LEU A 505 29.98 27.14 10.37
CA LEU A 505 28.73 27.91 10.37
C LEU A 505 27.47 27.06 10.37
N ALA A 506 27.57 25.74 10.15
CA ALA A 506 26.42 24.86 9.95
C ALA A 506 25.35 24.98 11.04
N GLN A 507 25.76 25.05 12.32
CA GLN A 507 24.81 25.17 13.42
C GLN A 507 24.10 26.53 13.48
N GLU A 508 24.80 27.62 13.15
CA GLU A 508 24.27 28.98 13.13
C GLU A 508 23.34 29.18 11.93
N CYS A 509 23.73 28.67 10.76
CA CYS A 509 22.92 28.69 9.54
C CYS A 509 21.61 27.93 9.72
N ILE A 510 21.64 26.72 10.31
CA ILE A 510 20.41 25.96 10.56
C ILE A 510 19.51 26.67 11.57
N HIS A 511 20.07 27.35 12.57
CA HIS A 511 19.26 28.17 13.49
C HIS A 511 18.51 29.27 12.74
N HIS A 512 19.20 30.00 11.86
CA HIS A 512 18.60 31.06 11.04
C HIS A 512 17.57 30.50 10.03
N ILE A 513 17.86 29.38 9.37
CA ILE A 513 16.92 28.72 8.45
C ILE A 513 15.67 28.23 9.18
N THR A 514 15.76 27.81 10.44
CA THR A 514 14.57 27.39 11.21
C THR A 514 13.60 28.53 11.54
N GLU A 515 14.01 29.79 11.40
CA GLU A 515 13.13 30.95 11.58
C GLU A 515 12.33 31.30 10.30
N VAL A 516 12.76 30.77 9.15
CA VAL A 516 12.13 30.97 7.83
C VAL A 516 11.42 29.68 7.40
N THR A 517 10.08 29.66 7.40
CA THR A 517 9.30 28.41 7.44
C THR A 517 9.44 27.51 6.22
N ASP A 518 9.56 28.04 5.01
CA ASP A 518 9.45 27.23 3.78
C ASP A 518 10.76 26.53 3.38
N THR A 519 11.92 27.13 3.64
CA THR A 519 13.23 26.53 3.35
C THR A 519 13.65 25.46 4.35
N SER A 520 13.06 25.47 5.55
CA SER A 520 13.37 24.53 6.63
C SER A 520 13.06 23.07 6.25
N LYS A 521 11.95 22.83 5.55
CA LYS A 521 11.51 21.49 5.11
C LYS A 521 12.41 20.91 4.03
N GLU A 522 12.79 21.73 3.04
CA GLU A 522 13.71 21.31 1.96
C GLU A 522 15.07 20.88 2.53
N VAL A 523 15.65 21.72 3.38
CA VAL A 523 16.94 21.44 4.03
C VAL A 523 16.84 20.18 4.88
N TYR A 524 15.76 20.02 5.65
CA TYR A 524 15.54 18.80 6.44
C TYR A 524 15.45 17.55 5.56
N ASN A 525 14.70 17.59 4.45
CA ASN A 525 14.58 16.47 3.51
C ASN A 525 15.95 16.08 2.91
N LEU A 526 16.76 17.07 2.49
CA LEU A 526 18.11 16.84 1.97
C LEU A 526 19.04 16.20 3.02
N LEU A 527 18.94 16.64 4.28
CA LEU A 527 19.72 16.07 5.38
C LEU A 527 19.30 14.62 5.67
N ILE A 528 18.00 14.31 5.72
CA ILE A 528 17.57 12.91 5.96
C ILE A 528 17.98 12.02 4.78
N ARG A 529 17.83 12.48 3.52
CA ARG A 529 18.31 11.73 2.34
C ARG A 529 19.80 11.43 2.42
N THR A 530 20.61 12.42 2.81
CA THR A 530 22.05 12.23 2.98
C THR A 530 22.36 11.22 4.09
N ALA A 531 21.65 11.29 5.21
CA ALA A 531 21.84 10.37 6.34
C ALA A 531 21.47 8.93 5.95
N TYR A 532 20.32 8.77 5.31
CA TYR A 532 19.85 7.49 4.80
C TYR A 532 20.84 6.88 3.82
N ARG A 533 21.38 7.66 2.87
CA ARG A 533 22.43 7.21 1.94
C ARG A 533 23.67 6.70 2.69
N PHE A 534 24.16 7.45 3.67
CA PHE A 534 25.37 7.10 4.41
C PHE A 534 25.20 5.84 5.27
N ASN A 535 24.02 5.65 5.85
CA ASN A 535 23.69 4.42 6.59
C ASN A 535 23.74 3.17 5.70
N HIS A 536 23.49 3.31 4.39
CA HIS A 536 23.46 2.19 3.43
C HIS A 536 24.76 2.02 2.64
N SER A 537 25.58 3.07 2.49
CA SER A 537 26.86 3.01 1.76
C SER A 537 28.04 2.52 2.62
N GLY A 538 27.89 2.50 3.95
CA GLY A 538 28.97 2.13 4.88
C GLY A 538 30.13 3.14 4.90
N ASP A 539 29.91 4.37 4.45
CA ASP A 539 30.95 5.39 4.32
C ASP A 539 31.35 5.96 5.69
N GLU A 540 32.65 5.90 6.02
CA GLU A 540 33.21 6.17 7.35
C GLU A 540 33.57 7.65 7.59
N ASN A 541 32.87 8.60 6.97
CA ASN A 541 33.11 10.01 7.29
C ASN A 541 32.44 10.42 8.62
N GLN A 542 32.97 9.89 9.73
CA GLN A 542 32.44 10.01 11.09
C GLN A 542 32.19 11.47 11.51
N ARG A 543 33.01 12.41 11.03
CA ARG A 543 32.86 13.84 11.34
C ARG A 543 31.61 14.43 10.68
N THR A 544 31.41 14.18 9.39
CA THR A 544 30.22 14.63 8.65
C THR A 544 28.97 13.94 9.17
N MET A 545 29.03 12.64 9.48
CA MET A 545 27.91 11.91 10.10
C MET A 545 27.51 12.48 11.46
N LYS A 546 28.49 12.85 12.30
CA LYS A 546 28.20 13.49 13.59
C LYS A 546 27.51 14.83 13.40
N LEU A 547 28.04 15.69 12.52
CA LEU A 547 27.42 16.99 12.22
C LEU A 547 25.99 16.80 11.68
N LEU A 548 25.80 15.91 10.72
CA LEU A 548 24.52 15.60 10.11
C LEU A 548 23.45 15.23 11.16
N ASN A 549 23.79 14.33 12.08
CA ASN A 549 22.90 13.93 13.16
C ASN A 549 22.58 15.09 14.12
N GLU A 550 23.55 15.95 14.43
CA GLU A 550 23.34 17.15 15.24
C GLU A 550 22.38 18.14 14.55
N LEU A 551 22.52 18.35 13.24
CA LEU A 551 21.63 19.25 12.47
C LEU A 551 20.20 18.68 12.39
N LEU A 552 20.06 17.37 12.13
CA LEU A 552 18.76 16.70 12.10
C LEU A 552 18.03 16.78 13.44
N GLN A 553 18.73 16.56 14.56
CA GLN A 553 18.13 16.69 15.90
C GLN A 553 17.60 18.11 16.17
N LYS A 554 18.31 19.15 15.73
CA LYS A 554 17.87 20.54 15.90
C LYS A 554 16.64 20.88 15.07
N LEU A 555 16.56 20.37 13.84
CA LEU A 555 15.42 20.60 12.94
C LEU A 555 14.16 19.82 13.37
N LYS A 556 14.33 18.59 13.85
CA LYS A 556 13.24 17.72 14.31
C LYS A 556 12.44 18.28 15.49
N LEU A 557 12.98 19.24 16.24
CA LEU A 557 12.30 19.87 17.36
C LEU A 557 11.32 20.98 16.95
N LYS A 558 11.23 21.31 15.64
CA LYS A 558 10.46 22.47 15.14
C LYS A 558 9.67 22.22 13.83
N VAL A 559 9.93 21.13 13.12
CA VAL A 559 9.12 20.61 12.00
C VAL A 559 8.14 19.59 12.58
#